data_AF-A0A2H6FJ91-F1
#
_entry.id   AF-A0A2H6FJ91-F1
#
_cell.length_a   1.000
_cell.length_b   1.000
_cell.length_c   1.000
_cell.angle_alpha   90.00
_cell.angle_beta   90.00
_cell.angle_gamma   90.00
#
_symmetry.space_group_name_H-M   'P 1'
#
loop_
_entity.id
_entity.type
_entity.pdbx_description
1 polymer ?
#
loop_
_entity_poly.entity_id
_entity_poly.type
_entity_poly.pdbx_seq_one_letter_code
_entity_poly.pdbx_strand_id
1 'polypeptide(L)' 'MRKERFGRICKNYGILEAYIFGSMAEEGAAFLEGKEYEKTKDPLADMDLGVVFLERPLSPQEFDK' A
#
# COMPACT_ATOMS: atom_id res chain seq x y z
N MET A 1 2.17 14.35 7.27
CA MET A 1 3.17 13.60 6.48
C MET A 1 2.50 12.48 5.67
N ARG A 2 3.13 11.96 4.60
CA ARG A 2 2.52 10.93 3.70
C ARG A 2 2.11 9.66 4.45
N LYS A 3 3.01 9.11 5.28
CA LYS A 3 2.74 7.96 6.17
C LYS A 3 1.52 8.16 7.07
N GLU A 4 1.35 9.34 7.66
CA GLU A 4 0.19 9.63 8.52
C GLU A 4 -1.13 9.67 7.73
N ARG A 5 -1.11 10.26 6.52
CA ARG A 5 -2.29 10.28 5.64
C ARG A 5 -2.64 8.87 5.19
N PHE A 6 -1.66 8.06 4.82
CA PHE A 6 -1.86 6.65 4.48
C PHE A 6 -2.40 5.85 5.67
N GLY A 7 -1.85 6.06 6.87
CA GLY A 7 -2.35 5.42 8.10
C GLY A 7 -3.82 5.77 8.40
N ARG A 8 -4.28 6.99 8.08
CA ARG A 8 -5.71 7.35 8.18
C ARG A 8 -6.57 6.60 7.17
N ILE A 9 -6.07 6.41 5.94
CA ILE A 9 -6.74 5.58 4.93
C ILE A 9 -6.86 4.15 5.47
N CYS A 10 -5.76 3.54 5.92
CA CYS A 10 -5.79 2.19 6.49
C CYS A 10 -6.85 2.03 7.58
N LYS A 11 -6.90 2.96 8.55
CA LYS A 11 -7.90 2.96 9.62
C LYS A 11 -9.34 3.06 9.10
N ASN A 12 -9.60 3.96 8.15
CA ASN A 12 -10.95 4.16 7.60
C ASN A 12 -11.48 2.95 6.83
N TYR A 13 -10.58 2.11 6.30
CA TYR A 13 -10.92 0.91 5.54
C TYR A 13 -10.70 -0.40 6.33
N GLY A 14 -10.47 -0.32 7.65
CA GLY A 14 -10.28 -1.51 8.49
C GLY A 14 -9.03 -2.32 8.14
N ILE A 15 -8.01 -1.69 7.56
CA ILE A 15 -6.71 -2.32 7.28
C ILE A 15 -5.88 -2.32 8.57
N LEU A 16 -5.57 -3.52 9.06
CA LEU A 16 -4.69 -3.77 10.19
C LEU A 16 -3.24 -3.44 9.85
N GLU A 17 -2.78 -3.92 8.70
CA GLU A 17 -1.38 -3.79 8.27
C GLU A 17 -1.30 -3.60 6.76
N ALA A 18 -0.32 -2.81 6.32
CA ALA A 18 -0.01 -2.60 4.92
C ALA A 18 1.51 -2.64 4.74
N TYR A 19 1.98 -3.39 3.75
CA TYR A 19 3.40 -3.54 3.44
C TYR A 19 3.64 -3.42 1.93
N ILE A 20 4.70 -2.71 1.57
CA ILE A 20 5.13 -2.54 0.17
C ILE A 20 6.12 -3.67 -0.12
N PHE A 21 5.92 -4.38 -1.21
CA PHE A 21 6.79 -5.47 -1.64
C PHE A 21 7.11 -5.35 -3.13
N GLY A 22 7.77 -6.35 -3.71
CA GLY A 22 8.13 -6.35 -5.12
C GLY A 22 9.34 -5.48 -5.44
N SER A 23 9.53 -5.18 -6.72
CA SER A 23 10.70 -4.46 -7.26
C SER A 23 10.82 -3.04 -6.71
N MET A 24 9.72 -2.45 -6.27
CA MET A 24 9.63 -1.06 -5.78
C MET A 24 9.54 -0.94 -4.25
N ALA A 25 9.84 -2.00 -3.50
CA ALA A 25 9.67 -2.03 -2.04
C ALA A 25 10.43 -0.91 -1.30
N GLU A 26 11.73 -0.75 -1.59
CA GLU A 26 12.57 0.24 -0.91
C GLU A 26 12.19 1.68 -1.28
N GLU A 27 11.98 1.92 -2.59
CA GLU A 27 11.60 3.24 -3.10
C GLU A 27 10.23 3.67 -2.57
N GLY A 28 9.24 2.76 -2.60
CA GLY A 28 7.91 3.03 -2.08
C GLY A 28 7.90 3.30 -0.58
N ALA A 29 8.69 2.55 0.20
CA ALA A 29 8.85 2.79 1.63
C ALA A 29 9.47 4.17 1.91
N ALA A 30 10.55 4.52 1.20
CA ALA A 30 11.19 5.82 1.33
C ALA A 30 10.24 6.98 0.92
N PHE A 31 9.48 6.81 -0.17
CA PHE A 31 8.44 7.75 -0.59
C PHE A 31 7.39 7.96 0.50
N LEU A 32 6.88 6.87 1.10
CA LEU A 32 5.86 6.92 2.14
C LEU A 32 6.37 7.60 3.41
N GLU A 33 7.63 7.37 3.78
CA GLU A 33 8.29 7.97 4.93
C GLU A 33 8.69 9.44 4.71
N GLY A 34 8.60 9.93 3.47
CA GLY A 34 9.01 11.28 3.12
C GLY A 34 10.53 11.45 3.10
N LYS A 35 11.28 10.35 2.97
CA LYS A 35 12.73 10.34 2.77
C LYS A 35 13.06 10.65 1.31
N GLU A 36 14.29 11.07 1.06
CA GLU A 36 14.80 11.10 -0.31
C GLU A 36 15.00 9.67 -0.83
N TYR A 37 14.74 9.48 -2.12
CA TYR A 37 14.88 8.22 -2.80
C TYR A 37 15.31 8.47 -4.25
N GLU A 38 16.10 7.57 -4.81
CA GLU A 38 16.35 7.57 -6.24
C GLU A 38 15.06 7.17 -6.95
N LYS A 39 14.53 8.06 -7.79
CA LYS A 39 13.36 7.72 -8.60
C LYS A 39 13.73 6.60 -9.57
N THR A 40 12.89 5.58 -9.64
CA THR A 40 12.98 4.56 -10.69
C THR A 40 13.18 5.21 -12.06
N LYS A 41 14.07 4.61 -12.84
CA LYS A 41 14.33 5.02 -14.24
C LYS A 41 13.27 4.50 -15.19
N ASP A 42 12.46 3.54 -14.74
CA ASP A 42 11.35 3.00 -15.51
C ASP A 42 10.06 3.76 -15.14
N PRO A 43 9.55 4.63 -16.03
CA PRO A 43 8.33 5.38 -15.77
C PRO A 43 7.06 4.52 -15.76
N LEU A 44 7.15 3.25 -16.17
CA LEU A 44 6.03 2.30 -16.19
C LEU A 44 6.03 1.35 -14.99
N ALA A 45 7.02 1.45 -14.10
CA ALA A 45 7.06 0.64 -12.90
C ALA A 45 5.86 0.92 -11.98
N ASP A 46 5.21 -0.15 -11.54
CA ASP A 46 4.13 -0.16 -10.58
C ASP A 46 4.63 -0.45 -9.16
N MET A 47 3.76 -0.26 -8.17
CA MET A 47 4.08 -0.50 -6.76
C MET A 47 3.15 -1.57 -6.20
N ASP A 48 3.73 -2.68 -5.74
CA ASP A 48 2.99 -3.75 -5.11
C ASP A 48 2.71 -3.43 -3.64
N LEU A 49 1.44 -3.53 -3.25
CA LEU A 49 0.98 -3.27 -1.88
C LEU A 49 0.18 -4.46 -1.37
N GLY A 50 0.67 -5.06 -0.28
CA GLY A 50 -0.05 -6.08 0.48
C GLY A 50 -0.82 -5.43 1.62
N VAL A 51 -2.06 -5.86 1.84
CA VAL A 51 -2.91 -5.36 2.94
C VAL A 51 -3.54 -6.51 3.71
N VAL A 52 -3.57 -6.35 5.03
CA VAL A 52 -4.24 -7.26 5.97
C VAL A 52 -5.38 -6.49 6.62
N PHE A 53 -6.59 -7.05 6.62
CA PHE A 53 -7.77 -6.43 7.23
C PHE A 53 -7.98 -6.93 8.67
N LEU A 54 -8.46 -6.05 9.56
CA LEU A 54 -8.80 -6.34 10.96
C LEU A 54 -9.91 -7.39 11.09
N GLU A 55 -10.90 -7.29 10.21
CA GLU A 55 -11.98 -8.25 10.05
C GLU A 55 -11.99 -8.69 8.59
N ARG A 56 -12.22 -9.98 8.31
CA ARG A 56 -12.43 -10.43 6.93
C ARG A 56 -13.66 -9.70 6.39
N PRO A 57 -13.57 -8.94 5.29
CA PRO A 57 -14.77 -8.64 4.52
C PRO A 57 -15.45 -9.96 4.17
N LEU A 58 -16.76 -9.98 4.39
CA LEU A 58 -17.67 -11.11 4.22
C LEU A 58 -17.42 -11.80 2.87
N SER A 59 -17.46 -13.15 2.91
CA SER A 59 -17.52 -14.13 1.82
C SER A 59 -17.22 -13.69 0.36
N PRO A 60 -16.49 -14.52 -0.44
CA PRO A 60 -16.24 -14.32 -1.88
C PRO A 60 -17.47 -14.27 -2.84
N GLN A 61 -18.57 -13.61 -2.49
CA GLN A 61 -19.74 -13.43 -3.34
C GLN A 61 -19.84 -11.95 -3.66
N GLU A 62 -19.41 -11.57 -4.87
CA GLU A 62 -19.77 -10.37 -5.66
C GLU A 62 -18.64 -9.86 -6.58
N PHE A 63 -17.81 -10.77 -7.11
CA PHE A 63 -17.11 -10.52 -8.37
C PHE A 63 -17.50 -11.62 -9.36
N ASP A 64 -18.73 -11.51 -9.88
CA ASP A 64 -19.15 -11.91 -11.23
C ASP A 64 -20.69 -11.94 -11.32
N LYS A 65 -21.25 -10.83 -11.82
CA LYS A 65 -22.45 -10.81 -12.67
C LYS A 65 -22.12 -9.98 -13.91
#